data_AF-X1VY14-F1
#
_entry.id   AF-X1VY14-F1
#
_cell.length_a   1.000
_cell.length_b   1.000
_cell.length_c   1.000
_cell.angle_alpha   90.00
_cell.angle_beta   90.00
_cell.angle_gamma   90.00
#
_symmetry.space_group_name_H-M   'P 1'
#
loop_
_entity.id
_entity.type
_entity.pdbx_description
1 polymer ?
#
loop_
_entity_poly.entity_id
_entity_poly.type
_entity_poly.pdbx_seq_one_letter_code
_entity_poly.pdbx_strand_id
1 'polypeptide(L)'
;DASSGFRAFSREAALKLNIFSKHTYTHETLIQAANMGLKIIEIPVIFRKREGKSKLISGLFSHIKKSMITITSTFLKYNALKVFFTSGLISFIAGFILGLKYIYVILTGQPGSHIQSLILAAVLLII
;
A
#
# COMPACT_ATOMS: atom_id res chain seq x y z
N ASP A 1 7.63 15.63 -10.41
CA ASP A 1 6.33 15.20 -10.95
C ASP A 1 6.31 13.67 -11.15
N ALA A 2 5.51 12.95 -10.36
CA ALA A 2 5.45 11.49 -10.39
C ALA A 2 4.52 10.90 -11.46
N SER A 3 3.62 11.71 -12.04
CA SER A 3 2.60 11.24 -12.99
C SER A 3 2.92 11.60 -14.44
N SER A 4 3.85 12.52 -14.68
CA SER A 4 4.30 12.88 -16.02
C SER A 4 4.90 11.69 -16.78
N GLY A 5 4.44 11.52 -18.03
CA GLY A 5 5.04 10.60 -19.01
C GLY A 5 6.24 11.18 -19.76
N PHE A 6 6.59 12.45 -19.51
CA PHE A 6 7.77 13.07 -20.12
C PHE A 6 9.02 12.72 -19.30
N ARG A 7 9.72 11.66 -19.73
CA ARG A 7 10.86 11.08 -19.02
C ARG A 7 11.92 10.57 -19.98
N ALA A 8 13.17 10.61 -19.55
CA ALA A 8 14.30 10.01 -20.24
C ALA A 8 14.95 8.96 -19.33
N PHE A 9 15.41 7.87 -19.95
CA PHE A 9 16.08 6.77 -19.27
C PHE A 9 17.42 6.52 -19.97
N SER A 10 18.48 6.24 -19.21
CA SER A 10 19.69 5.67 -19.81
C SER A 10 19.41 4.22 -20.24
N ARG A 11 20.24 3.69 -21.14
CA ARG A 11 20.09 2.31 -21.63
C ARG A 11 20.11 1.31 -20.48
N GLU A 12 21.01 1.50 -19.53
CA GLU A 12 21.20 0.63 -18.36
C GLU A 12 19.99 0.70 -17.42
N ALA A 13 19.43 1.89 -17.20
CA ALA A 13 18.23 2.06 -16.41
C ALA A 13 17.03 1.37 -17.09
N ALA A 14 16.87 1.55 -18.40
CA ALA A 14 15.78 0.94 -19.16
C ALA A 14 15.82 -0.59 -19.15
N LEU A 15 17.01 -1.20 -19.18
CA LEU A 15 17.17 -2.66 -19.10
C LEU A 15 16.83 -3.25 -17.72
N LYS A 16 16.93 -2.45 -16.64
CA LYS A 16 16.62 -2.88 -15.27
C LYS A 16 15.15 -2.71 -14.91
N LEU A 17 14.47 -1.73 -15.51
CA LEU A 17 13.07 -1.42 -15.24
C LEU A 17 12.14 -2.43 -15.91
N ASN A 18 11.26 -3.05 -15.14
CA ASN A 18 10.29 -4.03 -15.64
C ASN A 18 8.86 -3.53 -15.40
N ILE A 19 8.15 -3.13 -16.45
CA ILE A 19 6.79 -2.57 -16.31
C ILE A 19 5.77 -3.70 -16.36
N PHE A 20 5.03 -3.89 -15.26
CA PHE A 20 3.97 -4.90 -15.16
C PHE A 20 2.56 -4.27 -15.23
N SER A 21 2.43 -2.98 -14.93
CA SER A 21 1.14 -2.30 -14.91
C SER A 21 0.61 -2.05 -16.33
N LYS A 22 -0.67 -2.38 -16.55
CA LYS A 22 -1.40 -2.05 -17.79
C LYS A 22 -1.95 -0.63 -17.84
N HIS A 23 -1.89 0.13 -16.73
CA HIS A 23 -2.59 1.42 -16.62
C HIS A 23 -1.65 2.62 -16.73
N THR A 24 -0.59 2.65 -15.93
CA THR A 24 0.44 3.67 -16.04
C THR A 24 1.77 3.10 -15.58
N TYR A 25 2.80 3.37 -16.36
CA TYR A 25 4.17 2.97 -16.04
C TYR A 25 4.89 4.03 -15.20
N THR A 26 4.31 5.23 -15.00
CA THR A 26 5.05 6.38 -14.42
C THR A 26 5.36 6.22 -12.95
N HIS A 27 4.41 5.75 -12.15
CA HIS A 27 4.61 5.49 -10.73
C HIS A 27 5.46 4.23 -10.52
N GLU A 28 5.20 3.20 -11.32
CA GLU A 28 5.90 1.92 -11.23
C GLU A 28 7.39 2.09 -11.53
N THR A 29 7.74 2.78 -12.62
CA THR A 29 9.14 3.06 -12.97
C THR A 29 9.84 3.90 -11.91
N LEU A 30 9.14 4.84 -11.26
CA LEU A 30 9.72 5.67 -10.20
C LEU A 30 10.00 4.85 -8.93
N ILE A 31 9.05 4.01 -8.51
CA ILE A 31 9.20 3.13 -7.35
C ILE A 31 10.33 2.12 -7.59
N GLN A 32 10.39 1.51 -8.77
CA GLN A 32 11.47 0.57 -9.12
C GLN A 32 12.83 1.26 -9.18
N ALA A 33 12.91 2.45 -9.80
CA ALA A 33 14.14 3.22 -9.84
C ALA A 33 14.63 3.57 -8.44
N ALA A 34 13.74 4.00 -7.53
CA ALA A 34 14.08 4.27 -6.14
C ALA A 34 14.57 3.02 -5.39
N ASN A 35 13.86 1.89 -5.55
CA ASN A 35 14.22 0.64 -4.87
C ASN A 35 15.55 0.03 -5.38
N MET A 36 15.86 0.23 -6.66
CA MET A 36 17.13 -0.19 -7.27
C MET A 36 18.28 0.80 -7.03
N GLY A 37 18.03 1.92 -6.33
CA GLY A 37 19.05 2.95 -6.07
C GLY A 37 19.50 3.70 -7.32
N LEU A 38 18.65 3.81 -8.35
CA LEU A 38 18.96 4.59 -9.55
C LEU A 38 18.89 6.09 -9.25
N LYS A 39 19.78 6.87 -9.88
CA LYS A 39 19.78 8.33 -9.75
C LYS A 39 18.59 8.92 -10.51
N ILE A 40 17.74 9.65 -9.79
CA ILE A 40 16.56 10.34 -10.34
C ILE A 40 16.82 11.84 -10.24
N ILE A 41 16.58 12.58 -11.34
CA ILE A 41 16.73 14.03 -11.40
C ILE A 41 15.44 14.60 -11.98
N GLU A 42 14.92 15.66 -11.36
CA GLU A 42 13.76 16.40 -11.85
C GLU A 42 14.23 17.66 -12.57
N ILE A 43 13.81 17.83 -13.82
CA ILE A 43 14.11 19.01 -14.63
C ILE A 43 12.85 19.86 -14.67
N PRO A 44 12.90 21.16 -14.31
CA PRO A 44 11.74 22.03 -14.39
C PRO A 44 11.36 22.22 -15.86
N VAL A 45 10.09 21.96 -16.19
CA VAL A 45 9.56 22.13 -17.54
C VAL A 45 8.26 22.93 -17.47
N ILE A 46 8.09 23.89 -18.38
CA ILE A 46 6.85 24.66 -18.50
C ILE A 46 5.83 23.83 -19.29
N PHE A 47 4.79 23.37 -18.63
CA PHE A 47 3.70 22.65 -19.28
C PHE A 47 2.63 23.62 -19.79
N ARG A 48 2.42 23.65 -21.11
CA ARG A 48 1.35 24.45 -21.73
C ARG A 48 0.01 23.73 -21.60
N LYS A 49 -1.05 24.49 -21.33
CA LYS A 49 -2.41 23.97 -21.27
C LYS A 49 -2.79 23.36 -22.63
N ARG A 50 -3.21 22.10 -22.62
CA ARG A 50 -3.75 21.42 -23.80
C ARG A 50 -5.10 22.01 -24.17
N GLU A 51 -5.30 22.31 -25.44
CA GLU A 51 -6.63 22.61 -25.99
C GLU A 51 -7.35 21.30 -26.34
N GLY A 52 -8.60 21.15 -25.88
CA GLY A 52 -9.47 20.00 -26.15
C GLY A 52 -9.61 18.98 -25.00
N LYS A 53 -10.59 18.06 -25.13
CA LYS A 53 -10.93 17.06 -24.10
C LYS A 53 -9.82 16.01 -23.92
N SER A 54 -9.53 15.60 -22.68
CA SER A 54 -8.56 14.53 -22.39
C SER A 54 -9.04 13.19 -22.94
N LYS A 55 -8.20 12.50 -23.72
CA LYS A 55 -8.45 11.13 -24.19
C LYS A 55 -8.01 10.07 -23.18
N LEU A 56 -7.26 10.46 -22.14
CA LEU A 56 -6.64 9.57 -21.16
C LEU A 56 -7.47 9.41 -19.90
N ILE A 57 -8.31 10.40 -19.56
CA ILE A 57 -9.05 10.45 -18.29
C ILE A 57 -10.52 10.72 -18.60
N SER A 58 -11.32 9.65 -18.70
CA SER A 58 -12.77 9.75 -18.86
C SER A 58 -13.49 10.05 -17.54
N GLY A 59 -12.79 9.97 -16.40
CA GLY A 59 -13.30 10.39 -15.09
C GLY A 59 -12.30 10.14 -13.95
N LEU A 60 -12.16 11.12 -13.06
CA LEU A 60 -11.27 11.09 -11.88
C LEU A 60 -11.47 9.83 -11.03
N PHE A 61 -12.72 9.42 -10.83
CA PHE A 61 -13.08 8.31 -9.94
C PHE A 61 -12.59 6.94 -10.46
N SER A 62 -12.68 6.70 -11.77
CA SER A 62 -12.21 5.46 -12.42
C SER A 62 -10.69 5.34 -12.37
N HIS A 63 -9.99 6.46 -12.53
CA HIS A 63 -8.52 6.52 -12.43
C HIS A 63 -8.02 6.28 -11.01
N ILE A 64 -8.68 6.86 -10.00
CA ILE A 64 -8.32 6.65 -8.60
C ILE A 64 -8.48 5.17 -8.23
N LYS A 65 -9.60 4.54 -8.61
CA LYS A 65 -9.86 3.13 -8.30
C LYS A 65 -8.86 2.18 -8.96
N LYS A 66 -8.53 2.40 -10.25
CA LYS A 66 -7.53 1.57 -10.96
C LYS A 66 -6.10 1.79 -10.45
N SER A 67 -5.76 3.04 -10.13
CA SER A 67 -4.44 3.37 -9.57
C SER A 67 -4.27 2.79 -8.17
N MET A 68 -5.30 2.87 -7.32
CA MET A 68 -5.35 2.21 -6.00
C MET A 68 -5.08 0.71 -6.11
N ILE A 69 -5.80 0.00 -6.99
CA ILE A 69 -5.61 -1.45 -7.16
C ILE A 69 -4.16 -1.77 -7.61
N THR A 70 -3.63 -0.97 -8.53
CA THR A 70 -2.26 -1.16 -9.06
C THR A 70 -1.20 -0.89 -7.99
N ILE A 71 -1.36 0.20 -7.23
CA ILE A 71 -0.46 0.56 -6.13
C ILE A 71 -0.54 -0.50 -5.03
N THR A 72 -1.73 -0.89 -4.59
CA THR A 72 -1.93 -1.94 -3.59
C THR A 72 -1.32 -3.26 -4.04
N SER A 73 -1.53 -3.69 -5.29
CA SER A 73 -0.95 -4.92 -5.83
C SER A 73 0.59 -4.87 -5.94
N THR A 74 1.14 -3.74 -6.34
CA THR A 74 2.60 -3.54 -6.45
C THR A 74 3.24 -3.45 -5.07
N PHE A 75 2.59 -2.79 -4.12
CA PHE A 75 3.05 -2.65 -2.74
C PHE A 75 2.98 -3.99 -2.00
N LEU A 76 1.91 -4.77 -2.22
CA LEU A 76 1.83 -6.18 -1.80
C LEU A 76 2.96 -7.00 -2.42
N LYS A 77 3.35 -6.82 -3.70
CA LYS A 77 4.47 -7.58 -4.28
C LYS A 77 5.83 -7.21 -3.72
N TYR A 78 6.11 -5.92 -3.50
CA TYR A 78 7.43 -5.45 -3.08
C TYR A 78 7.63 -5.45 -1.56
N ASN A 79 6.56 -5.31 -0.78
CA ASN A 79 6.59 -5.26 0.68
C ASN A 79 5.52 -6.15 1.31
N ALA A 80 5.16 -7.29 0.68
CA ALA A 80 4.19 -8.28 1.18
C ALA A 80 4.36 -8.49 2.68
N LEU A 81 5.59 -8.84 3.06
CA LEU A 81 5.93 -9.19 4.43
C LEU A 81 5.62 -8.04 5.39
N LYS A 82 6.02 -6.80 5.08
CA LYS A 82 5.73 -5.64 5.95
C LYS A 82 4.24 -5.36 6.06
N VAL A 83 3.48 -5.47 4.96
CA VAL A 83 2.03 -5.21 4.98
C VAL A 83 1.30 -6.25 5.82
N PHE A 84 1.53 -7.54 5.54
CA PHE A 84 0.89 -8.62 6.29
C PHE A 84 1.37 -8.66 7.74
N PHE A 85 2.65 -8.38 7.99
CA PHE A 85 3.20 -8.33 9.34
C PHE A 85 2.64 -7.16 10.14
N THR A 86 2.51 -5.96 9.55
CA THR A 86 1.92 -4.81 10.26
C THR A 86 0.43 -5.01 10.51
N SER A 87 -0.33 -5.51 9.54
CA SER A 87 -1.76 -5.80 9.75
C SER A 87 -1.99 -6.90 10.78
N GLY A 88 -1.21 -7.99 10.71
CA GLY A 88 -1.27 -9.09 11.68
C GLY A 88 -0.81 -8.64 13.07
N LEU A 89 0.22 -7.80 13.16
CA LEU A 89 0.69 -7.25 14.44
C LEU A 89 -0.38 -6.37 15.11
N ILE A 90 -1.12 -5.57 14.34
CA ILE A 90 -2.23 -4.77 14.88
C ILE A 90 -3.34 -5.68 15.42
N SER A 91 -3.75 -6.71 14.65
CA SER A 91 -4.74 -7.70 15.13
C SER A 91 -4.27 -8.44 16.38
N PHE A 92 -3.00 -8.88 16.38
CA PHE A 92 -2.39 -9.56 17.51
C PHE A 92 -2.36 -8.70 18.77
N ILE A 93 -1.94 -7.43 18.66
CA ILE A 93 -1.92 -6.50 19.81
C ILE A 93 -3.35 -6.27 20.34
N ALA A 94 -4.32 -6.09 19.46
CA ALA A 94 -5.72 -5.91 19.86
C ALA A 94 -6.27 -7.16 20.59
N GLY A 95 -6.01 -8.35 20.06
CA GLY A 95 -6.36 -9.62 20.70
C GLY A 95 -5.66 -9.81 22.04
N PHE A 96 -4.37 -9.46 22.13
CA PHE A 96 -3.57 -9.56 23.35
C PHE A 96 -4.08 -8.64 24.46
N ILE A 97 -4.46 -7.40 24.14
CA ILE A 97 -5.05 -6.46 25.10
C ILE A 97 -6.38 -6.99 25.64
N LEU A 98 -7.25 -7.51 24.77
CA LEU A 98 -8.53 -8.09 25.18
C LEU A 98 -8.34 -9.34 26.05
N GLY A 99 -7.36 -10.18 25.72
CA GLY A 99 -6.96 -11.34 26.54
C GLY A 99 -6.45 -10.93 27.92
N LEU A 100 -5.57 -9.94 27.99
CA LEU A 100 -5.07 -9.38 29.27
C LEU A 100 -6.21 -8.81 30.12
N LYS A 101 -7.13 -8.05 29.51
CA LYS A 101 -8.31 -7.53 30.21
C LYS A 101 -9.15 -8.67 30.79
N TYR A 102 -9.35 -9.76 30.04
CA TYR A 102 -10.10 -10.92 30.50
C TYR A 102 -9.42 -11.62 31.69
N ILE A 103 -8.09 -11.80 31.63
CA ILE A 103 -7.31 -12.34 32.76
C ILE A 103 -7.49 -11.48 34.01
N TYR A 104 -7.45 -10.15 33.88
CA TYR A 104 -7.68 -9.23 34.99
C TYR A 104 -9.08 -9.39 35.59
N VAL A 105 -10.12 -9.52 34.76
CA VAL A 105 -11.51 -9.70 35.21
C VAL A 105 -11.69 -11.00 36.01
N ILE A 106 -11.05 -12.09 35.58
CA ILE A 106 -11.06 -13.37 36.31
C ILE A 106 -10.41 -13.20 37.69
N LEU A 107 -9.27 -12.51 37.77
CA LEU A 107 -8.55 -12.28 39.04
C LEU A 107 -9.35 -11.40 40.02
N THR A 108 -10.20 -10.48 39.52
CA THR A 108 -11.09 -9.64 40.34
C THR A 108 -12.38 -10.35 40.82
N GLY A 109 -12.53 -11.66 40.60
CA GLY A 109 -13.58 -12.44 41.26
C GLY A 109 -14.95 -12.44 40.57
N GLN A 110 -15.02 -12.10 39.27
CA GLN A 110 -16.21 -12.34 38.43
C GLN A 110 -15.96 -13.42 37.38
N PRO A 111 -15.75 -14.69 37.78
CA PRO A 111 -15.57 -15.78 36.83
C PRO A 111 -16.85 -15.96 36.00
N GLY A 112 -16.73 -15.79 34.68
CA GLY A 112 -17.83 -15.98 33.73
C GLY A 112 -18.38 -14.69 33.07
N SER A 113 -17.99 -13.51 33.53
CA SER A 113 -18.29 -12.27 32.79
C SER A 113 -17.35 -12.12 31.58
N HIS A 114 -17.88 -11.63 30.45
CA HIS A 114 -17.13 -11.34 29.21
C HIS A 114 -16.58 -12.52 28.38
N ILE A 115 -17.27 -13.66 28.31
CA ILE A 115 -16.94 -14.77 27.37
C ILE A 115 -16.86 -14.28 25.90
N GLN A 116 -17.70 -13.31 25.51
CA GLN A 116 -17.66 -12.69 24.18
C GLN A 116 -16.31 -12.00 23.89
N SER A 117 -15.70 -11.36 24.90
CA SER A 117 -14.39 -10.71 24.76
C SER A 117 -13.27 -11.74 24.62
N LEU A 118 -13.40 -12.91 25.27
CA LEU A 118 -12.46 -14.03 25.11
C LEU A 118 -12.53 -14.63 23.71
N ILE A 119 -13.74 -14.85 23.18
CA ILE A 119 -13.94 -15.35 21.81
C ILE A 119 -13.36 -14.35 20.81
N LEU A 120 -13.62 -13.05 20.98
CA LEU A 120 -13.07 -12.00 20.13
C LEU A 120 -11.54 -11.93 20.20
N ALA A 121 -10.96 -12.08 21.39
CA ALA A 121 -9.50 -12.13 21.57
C ALA A 121 -8.87 -13.34 20.87
N ALA A 122 -9.48 -14.53 20.99
CA ALA A 122 -8.99 -15.74 20.34
C ALA A 122 -9.03 -15.63 18.82
N VAL A 123 -10.12 -15.08 18.25
CA VAL A 123 -10.22 -14.84 16.80
C VAL A 123 -9.17 -13.83 16.34
N LEU A 124 -8.97 -12.73 17.08
CA LEU A 124 -7.96 -11.71 16.76
C LEU A 124 -6.51 -12.20 16.90
N LEU A 125 -6.24 -13.21 17.72
CA LEU A 125 -4.91 -13.81 17.89
C LEU A 125 -4.59 -14.86 16.83
N ILE A 126 -5.60 -15.52 16.26
CA ILE A 126 -5.45 -16.55 15.21
C ILE A 126 -5.20 -15.91 13.83
N ILE A 127 -5.78 -14.73 13.59
CA ILE A 127 -5.68 -13.96 12.33
C ILE A 127 -4.40 -13.14 12.29
#